data_AF-A0A0U1HW06-F1
#
_entry.id   AF-A0A0U1HW06-F1
#
_cell.length_a   1.000
_cell.length_b   1.000
_cell.length_c   1.000
_cell.angle_alpha   90.00
_cell.angle_beta   90.00
_cell.angle_gamma   90.00
#
_symmetry.space_group_name_H-M   'P 1'
#
loop_
_entity.id
_entity.type
_entity.pdbx_description
1 polymer ?
#
loop_
_entity_poly.entity_id
_entity_poly.type
_entity_poly.pdbx_seq_one_letter_code
_entity_poly.pdbx_strand_id
1 'polypeptide(L)'
;MDDKSIELRLAEKKFISKRDIEAIRKHAIGNNISFEMAIAQLKRVSLGMILLALLFILIGIVVFITGDSTDFISYIITMFLVFIMIHIVAPVTLGAKLFFVPLQD
;
A
#
# COMPACT_ATOMS: atom_id res chain seq x y z
N MET A 1 -12.15 -19.56 -4.40
CA MET A 1 -12.51 -19.85 -3.00
C MET A 1 -13.74 -19.03 -2.65
N ASP A 2 -14.56 -19.44 -1.68
CA ASP A 2 -15.63 -18.56 -1.17
C ASP A 2 -15.03 -17.46 -0.28
N ASP A 3 -15.66 -16.27 -0.27
CA ASP A 3 -15.15 -15.12 0.51
C ASP A 3 -14.96 -15.46 2.00
N LYS A 4 -15.82 -16.35 2.54
CA LYS A 4 -15.78 -16.78 3.94
C LYS A 4 -14.56 -17.65 4.27
N SER A 5 -14.11 -18.53 3.37
CA SER A 5 -12.86 -19.27 3.59
C SER A 5 -11.62 -18.37 3.49
N ILE A 6 -11.65 -17.35 2.62
CA ILE A 6 -10.55 -16.38 2.50
C ILE A 6 -10.43 -15.57 3.79
N GLU A 7 -11.54 -15.11 4.37
CA GLU A 7 -11.55 -14.40 5.65
C GLU A 7 -11.04 -15.27 6.81
N LEU A 8 -11.46 -16.53 6.89
CA LEU A 8 -11.00 -17.49 7.90
C LEU A 8 -9.47 -17.69 7.83
N ARG A 9 -8.94 -17.92 6.62
CA ARG A 9 -7.49 -18.06 6.42
C ARG A 9 -6.71 -16.81 6.77
N LEU A 10 -7.26 -15.63 6.46
CA LEU A 10 -6.64 -14.36 6.85
C LEU A 10 -6.67 -14.17 8.37
N ALA A 11 -7.75 -14.56 9.05
CA ALA A 11 -7.88 -14.46 10.50
C ALA A 11 -6.91 -15.39 11.26
N GLU A 12 -6.54 -16.53 10.66
CA GLU A 12 -5.52 -17.44 11.22
C GLU A 12 -4.10 -16.89 11.13
N LYS A 13 -3.85 -15.89 10.27
CA LYS A 13 -2.52 -15.35 10.03
C LYS A 13 -2.23 -14.23 11.04
N LYS A 14 -1.14 -14.40 11.79
CA LYS A 14 -0.72 -13.51 12.89
C LYS A 14 -0.53 -12.03 12.51
N PHE A 15 -0.37 -11.74 11.22
CA PHE A 15 -0.12 -10.40 10.68
C PHE A 15 -1.38 -9.63 10.24
N ILE A 16 -2.55 -10.28 10.22
CA ILE A 16 -3.81 -9.68 9.78
C ILE A 16 -4.75 -9.57 10.97
N SER A 17 -5.19 -8.35 11.29
CA SER A 17 -6.16 -8.11 12.36
C SER A 17 -7.60 -8.19 11.84
N LYS A 18 -8.57 -8.39 12.75
CA LYS A 18 -10.00 -8.31 12.39
C LYS A 18 -10.37 -6.98 11.72
N ARG A 19 -9.73 -5.88 12.12
CA ARG A 19 -9.90 -4.55 11.52
C ARG A 19 -9.39 -4.50 10.07
N ASP A 20 -8.29 -5.19 9.77
CA ASP A 20 -7.75 -5.27 8.42
C ASP A 20 -8.72 -6.05 7.50
N ILE A 21 -9.28 -7.15 7.98
CA ILE A 21 -10.29 -7.95 7.25
C ILE A 21 -11.54 -7.12 6.95
N GLU A 22 -12.03 -6.38 7.95
CA GLU A 22 -13.20 -5.52 7.79
C GLU A 22 -12.96 -4.35 6.83
N ALA A 23 -11.74 -3.81 6.81
CA ALA A 23 -11.34 -2.80 5.82
C ALA A 23 -11.34 -3.37 4.39
N ILE A 24 -10.84 -4.59 4.18
CA ILE A 24 -10.88 -5.27 2.88
C ILE A 24 -12.32 -5.53 2.47
N ARG A 25 -13.17 -6.00 3.40
CA ARG A 25 -14.60 -6.23 3.15
C ARG A 25 -15.30 -4.94 2.74
N LYS A 26 -15.06 -3.84 3.45
CA LYS A 26 -15.61 -2.52 3.12
C LYS A 26 -15.16 -2.03 1.75
N HIS A 27 -13.90 -2.29 1.39
CA HIS A 27 -13.36 -1.97 0.07
C HIS A 27 -14.00 -2.82 -1.04
N ALA A 28 -14.21 -4.12 -0.80
CA ALA A 28 -14.88 -5.02 -1.73
C ALA A 28 -16.34 -4.59 -2.00
N ILE A 29 -17.09 -4.30 -0.92
CA ILE A 29 -18.48 -3.82 -1.00
C ILE A 29 -18.54 -2.44 -1.69
N GLY A 30 -17.67 -1.50 -1.30
CA GLY A 30 -17.65 -0.16 -1.86
C GLY A 30 -17.36 -0.12 -3.36
N ASN A 31 -16.61 -1.10 -3.88
CA ASN A 31 -16.26 -1.21 -5.29
C ASN A 31 -17.07 -2.28 -6.06
N ASN A 32 -18.02 -2.96 -5.39
CA ASN A 32 -18.81 -4.06 -5.94
C ASN A 32 -17.95 -5.17 -6.62
N ILE A 33 -16.86 -5.57 -5.94
CA ILE A 33 -15.92 -6.60 -6.39
C ILE A 33 -15.85 -7.75 -5.40
N SER A 34 -15.38 -8.92 -5.84
CA SER A 34 -15.15 -10.05 -4.93
C SER A 34 -14.02 -9.76 -3.94
N PHE A 35 -14.04 -10.44 -2.79
CA PHE A 35 -13.05 -10.24 -1.74
C PHE A 35 -11.62 -10.56 -2.21
N GLU A 36 -11.48 -11.61 -3.03
CA GLU A 36 -10.22 -11.98 -3.68
C GLU A 36 -9.69 -10.86 -4.60
N MET A 37 -10.59 -10.23 -5.37
CA MET A 37 -10.23 -9.16 -6.28
C MET A 37 -9.87 -7.87 -5.54
N ALA A 38 -10.54 -7.59 -4.42
CA ALA A 38 -10.17 -6.51 -3.51
C ALA A 38 -8.74 -6.72 -2.95
N ILE A 39 -8.40 -7.94 -2.52
CA ILE A 39 -7.03 -8.25 -2.07
C ILE A 39 -6.02 -8.05 -3.20
N ALA A 40 -6.31 -8.53 -4.41
CA ALA A 40 -5.43 -8.36 -5.56
C ALA A 40 -5.21 -6.88 -5.92
N GLN A 41 -6.26 -6.05 -5.86
CA GLN A 41 -6.15 -4.60 -6.06
C GLN A 41 -5.31 -3.94 -4.97
N LEU A 42 -5.55 -4.27 -3.69
CA LEU A 42 -4.76 -3.74 -2.57
C LEU A 42 -3.27 -4.10 -2.70
N LYS A 43 -2.96 -5.33 -3.11
CA LYS A 43 -1.59 -5.75 -3.43
C LYS A 43 -1.01 -4.93 -4.57
N ARG A 44 -1.73 -4.78 -5.69
CA ARG A 44 -1.25 -4.01 -6.84
C ARG A 44 -0.98 -2.54 -6.50
N VAL A 45 -1.88 -1.92 -5.73
CA VAL A 45 -1.72 -0.53 -5.26
C VAL A 45 -0.50 -0.43 -4.35
N SER A 46 -0.36 -1.32 -3.37
CA SER A 46 0.81 -1.32 -2.48
C SER A 46 2.13 -1.47 -3.24
N LEU A 47 2.20 -2.36 -4.21
CA LEU A 47 3.37 -2.51 -5.08
C LEU A 47 3.65 -1.25 -5.90
N GLY A 48 2.60 -0.65 -6.50
CA GLY A 48 2.72 0.60 -7.23
C GLY A 48 3.26 1.74 -6.37
N MET A 49 2.81 1.82 -5.11
CA MET A 49 3.31 2.81 -4.15
C MET A 49 4.76 2.58 -3.73
N ILE A 50 5.19 1.32 -3.58
CA ILE A 50 6.60 0.98 -3.33
C ILE A 50 7.48 1.40 -4.52
N LEU A 51 7.04 1.12 -5.75
CA LEU A 51 7.75 1.54 -6.96
C LEU A 51 7.83 3.06 -7.08
N LEU A 52 6.73 3.76 -6.75
CA LEU A 52 6.71 5.22 -6.74
C LEU A 52 7.67 5.79 -5.68
N ALA A 53 7.73 5.18 -4.50
CA ALA A 53 8.68 5.58 -3.45
C ALA A 53 10.14 5.39 -3.92
N LEU A 54 10.46 4.28 -4.61
CA LEU A 54 11.77 4.07 -5.20
C LEU A 54 12.09 5.13 -6.26
N LEU A 55 11.13 5.49 -7.11
CA LEU A 55 11.30 6.55 -8.10
C LEU A 55 11.62 7.89 -7.43
N PHE A 56 10.89 8.25 -6.36
CA PHE A 56 11.20 9.46 -5.62
C PHE A 56 12.61 9.43 -5.02
N ILE A 57 13.02 8.31 -4.42
CA ILE A 57 14.39 8.17 -3.90
C ILE A 57 15.43 8.43 -5.00
N LEU A 58 15.24 7.89 -6.20
CA LEU A 58 16.13 8.14 -7.34
C LEU A 58 16.16 9.63 -7.72
N ILE A 59 15.01 10.29 -7.77
CA ILE A 59 14.91 11.74 -8.03
C ILE A 59 15.66 12.51 -6.93
N GLY A 60 15.48 12.15 -5.66
CA GLY A 60 16.17 12.76 -4.53
C GLY A 60 17.69 12.60 -4.61
N ILE A 61 18.19 11.45 -5.05
CA ILE A 61 19.63 11.23 -5.28
C ILE A 61 20.14 12.17 -6.38
N VAL A 62 19.40 12.30 -7.49
CA VAL A 62 19.79 13.21 -8.58
C VAL A 62 19.81 14.65 -8.08
N VAL A 63 18.73 15.11 -7.44
CA VAL A 63 18.65 16.47 -6.87
C VAL A 63 19.76 16.73 -5.86
N PHE A 64 20.13 15.74 -5.05
CA PHE A 64 21.23 15.87 -4.10
C PHE A 64 22.61 16.01 -4.75
N ILE A 65 22.84 15.32 -5.88
CA ILE A 65 24.12 15.36 -6.61
C ILE A 65 24.23 16.60 -7.50
N THR A 66 23.14 16.98 -8.17
CA THR A 66 23.17 18.01 -9.23
C THR A 66 22.57 19.35 -8.80
N GLY A 67 21.67 19.33 -7.81
CA GLY A 67 20.95 20.51 -7.34
C GLY A 67 21.74 21.31 -6.32
N ASP A 68 21.32 22.55 -6.12
CA ASP A 68 21.81 23.37 -5.03
C ASP A 68 21.08 23.05 -3.70
N SER A 69 21.45 23.73 -2.63
CA SER A 69 20.81 23.55 -1.33
C SER A 69 19.31 23.91 -1.35
N THR A 70 18.89 24.82 -2.22
CA THR A 70 17.50 25.27 -2.32
C THR A 70 16.63 24.22 -3.02
N ASP A 71 17.14 23.62 -4.09
CA ASP A 71 16.50 22.52 -4.81
C ASP A 71 16.30 21.30 -3.90
N PHE A 72 17.34 20.97 -3.13
CA PHE A 72 17.26 19.86 -2.17
C PHE A 72 16.25 20.12 -1.06
N ILE A 73 16.24 21.32 -0.46
CA ILE A 73 15.24 21.69 0.57
C ILE A 73 13.82 21.63 0.00
N SER A 74 13.62 22.17 -1.21
CA SER A 74 12.31 22.15 -1.88
C SER A 74 11.83 20.72 -2.12
N TYR A 75 12.71 19.84 -2.60
CA TYR A 75 12.43 18.42 -2.79
C TYR A 75 12.00 17.75 -1.48
N ILE A 76 12.69 17.99 -0.36
CA ILE A 76 12.35 17.43 0.95
C ILE A 76 10.96 17.88 1.40
N ILE A 77 10.61 19.17 1.23
CA ILE A 77 9.29 19.70 1.57
C ILE A 77 8.20 19.04 0.72
N THR A 78 8.41 18.94 -0.59
CA THR A 78 7.48 18.27 -1.50
C THR A 78 7.29 16.80 -1.12
N MET A 79 8.37 16.09 -0.85
CA MET A 79 8.31 14.68 -0.42
C MET A 79 7.53 14.49 0.86
N PHE A 80 7.68 15.40 1.83
CA PHE A 80 6.92 15.35 3.07
C PHE A 80 5.41 15.46 2.83
N LEU A 81 4.98 16.40 1.97
CA LEU A 81 3.57 16.55 1.59
C LEU A 81 3.03 15.32 0.84
N VAL A 82 3.81 14.79 -0.10
CA VAL A 82 3.46 13.57 -0.84
C VAL A 82 3.31 12.39 0.12
N PHE A 83 4.20 12.23 1.09
CA PHE A 83 4.13 11.15 2.07
C PHE A 83 2.86 11.20 2.93
N ILE A 84 2.45 12.40 3.35
CA ILE A 84 1.19 12.62 4.06
C ILE A 84 0.00 12.21 3.19
N MET A 85 -0.04 12.66 1.93
CA MET A 85 -1.12 12.28 1.01
C MET A 85 -1.19 10.77 0.79
N ILE A 86 -0.04 10.11 0.61
CA ILE A 86 0.02 8.66 0.41
C ILE A 86 -0.53 7.91 1.62
N HIS A 87 -0.18 8.33 2.84
CA HIS A 87 -0.64 7.65 4.07
C HIS A 87 -2.13 7.84 4.35
N ILE A 88 -2.71 8.97 3.92
CA ILE A 88 -4.15 9.23 4.10
C ILE A 88 -4.98 8.54 3.01
N VAL A 89 -4.51 8.57 1.76
CA VAL A 89 -5.31 8.19 0.59
C VAL A 89 -5.15 6.71 0.21
N ALA A 90 -3.96 6.13 0.35
CA ALA A 90 -3.68 4.78 -0.10
C ALA A 90 -3.54 3.81 1.09
N PRO A 91 -4.28 2.68 1.12
CA PRO A 91 -4.12 1.64 2.15
C PRO A 91 -2.86 0.79 1.87
N VAL A 92 -1.70 1.45 1.74
CA VAL A 92 -0.41 0.84 1.37
C VAL A 92 0.03 -0.20 2.40
N THR A 93 -0.20 0.10 3.68
CA THR A 93 0.13 -0.77 4.81
C THR A 93 -0.68 -2.07 4.80
N LEU A 94 -1.95 -1.98 4.42
CA LEU A 94 -2.87 -3.11 4.30
C LEU A 94 -2.49 -4.03 3.14
N GLY A 95 -2.22 -3.44 1.96
CA GLY A 95 -1.70 -4.20 0.81
C GLY A 95 -0.33 -4.84 1.06
N ALA A 96 0.56 -4.16 1.79
CA ALA A 96 1.87 -4.69 2.15
C ALA A 96 1.77 -5.92 3.08
N LYS A 97 0.92 -5.87 4.12
CA LYS A 97 0.65 -7.03 4.97
C LYS A 97 0.13 -8.22 4.16
N LEU A 98 -0.73 -7.98 3.18
CA LEU A 98 -1.30 -9.02 2.33
C LEU A 98 -0.24 -9.66 1.41
N PHE A 99 0.88 -9.01 1.11
CA PHE A 99 2.00 -9.64 0.38
C PHE A 99 2.73 -10.71 1.20
N PHE A 100 2.89 -10.47 2.51
CA PHE A 100 3.56 -11.42 3.42
C PHE A 100 2.65 -12.57 3.87
N VAL A 101 1.37 -12.52 3.50
CA VAL A 101 0.39 -13.56 3.78
C VAL A 101 0.02 -14.25 2.47
N PRO A 102 0.59 -15.43 2.17
CA PRO A 102 0.18 -16.22 1.03
C PRO A 102 -1.26 -16.71 1.23
N LEU A 103 -2.08 -16.58 0.18
CA LEU A 103 -3.47 -17.04 0.15
C LEU A 103 -3.61 -18.50 -0.32
N GLN A 104 -2.55 -19.02 -0.96
CA GLN A 104 -2.37 -20.41 -1.38
C GLN A 104 -1.12 -20.97 -0.69
N ASP A 105 -1.18 -22.24 -0.30
CA ASP A 105 -0.01 -23.04 0.06
C ASP A 105 0.85 -23.34 -1.18
#